data_AF-A0A1M5IPA7-F1
#
_entry.id   AF-A0A1M5IPA7-F1
#
_cell.length_a   1.000
_cell.length_b   1.000
_cell.length_c   1.000
_cell.angle_alpha   90.00
_cell.angle_beta   90.00
_cell.angle_gamma   90.00
#
_symmetry.space_group_name_H-M   'P 1'
#
loop_
_entity.id
_entity.type
_entity.pdbx_description
1 polymer ?
#
loop_
_entity_poly.entity_id
_entity_poly.type
_entity_poly.pdbx_seq_one_letter_code
_entity_poly.pdbx_strand_id
1 'polypeptide(L)'
;MDQNTFKLIDGTFTPADAKEVLLSLISSKIQFNQMAAFSLQERQNADVTHHYQRVAELRTVKDAVLDIINLAAAEGYELNITGDFSISLVPGKNEVAEPAPARQLGQNPSEPEHYLA
;
A
#
# COMPACT_ATOMS: atom_id res chain seq x y z
N MET A 1 -7.39 -0.35 19.81
CA MET A 1 -7.10 -0.85 18.46
C MET A 1 -5.91 -1.76 18.60
N ASP A 2 -6.09 -3.04 18.31
CA ASP A 2 -5.04 -4.03 18.49
C ASP A 2 -4.08 -3.95 17.30
N GLN A 3 -2.82 -3.61 17.58
CA GLN A 3 -1.73 -3.58 16.60
C GLN A 3 -0.95 -4.88 16.72
N ASN A 4 -0.87 -5.63 15.63
CA ASN A 4 -0.07 -6.85 15.58
C ASN A 4 1.29 -6.53 14.96
N THR A 5 2.37 -6.83 15.68
CA THR A 5 3.75 -6.67 15.20
C THR A 5 4.39 -8.03 14.99
N PHE A 6 5.04 -8.20 13.84
CA PHE A 6 5.71 -9.44 13.46
C PHE A 6 7.16 -9.16 13.10
N LYS A 7 8.06 -10.02 13.58
CA LYS A 7 9.47 -10.02 13.18
C LYS A 7 9.62 -10.69 11.83
N LEU A 8 10.18 -9.96 10.87
CA LEU A 8 10.52 -10.46 9.54
C LEU A 8 11.98 -10.89 9.45
N ILE A 9 12.86 -10.18 10.14
CA ILE A 9 14.30 -10.47 10.22
C ILE A 9 14.71 -10.33 11.68
N ASP A 10 15.42 -11.32 12.20
CA ASP A 10 16.00 -11.29 13.54
C ASP A 10 17.26 -12.16 13.54
N GLY A 11 18.43 -11.55 13.66
CA GLY A 11 19.69 -12.29 13.76
C GLY A 11 20.94 -11.47 13.46
N THR A 12 22.07 -12.13 13.67
CA THR A 12 23.40 -11.62 13.30
C THR A 12 23.84 -12.26 11.98
N PHE A 13 24.29 -11.43 11.06
CA PHE A 13 24.62 -11.83 9.69
C PHE A 13 26.04 -11.42 9.35
N THR A 14 26.72 -12.24 8.55
CA THR A 14 27.93 -11.80 7.88
C THR A 14 27.58 -10.69 6.86
N PRO A 15 28.53 -9.82 6.46
CA PRO A 15 28.26 -8.83 5.42
C PRO A 15 27.73 -9.42 4.10
N ALA A 16 28.16 -10.64 3.75
CA ALA A 16 27.66 -11.34 2.57
C ALA A 16 26.18 -11.76 2.72
N ASP A 17 25.83 -12.37 3.85
CA ASP A 17 24.46 -12.81 4.11
C ASP A 17 23.50 -11.63 4.28
N ALA A 18 23.95 -10.59 5.00
CA ALA A 18 23.22 -9.33 5.16
C ALA A 18 22.89 -8.69 3.81
N LYS A 19 23.86 -8.71 2.88
CA LYS A 19 23.67 -8.20 1.52
C LYS A 19 22.61 -8.99 0.77
N GLU A 20 22.65 -10.31 0.83
CA GLU A 20 21.67 -11.16 0.15
C GLU A 20 20.25 -10.91 0.68
N VAL A 21 20.08 -10.94 2.01
CA VAL A 21 18.77 -10.78 2.65
C VAL A 21 18.21 -9.37 2.46
N LEU A 22 18.98 -8.33 2.77
CA LEU A 22 18.47 -6.95 2.71
C LEU A 22 18.24 -6.49 1.27
N LEU A 23 19.15 -6.79 0.34
CA LEU A 23 18.99 -6.35 -1.04
C LEU A 23 17.86 -7.08 -1.76
N SER A 24 17.62 -8.35 -1.46
CA SER A 24 16.49 -9.09 -2.05
C SER A 24 15.15 -8.48 -1.62
N LEU A 25 15.00 -8.14 -0.33
CA LEU A 25 13.79 -7.50 0.20
C LEU A 25 13.56 -6.10 -0.41
N ILE A 26 14.60 -5.26 -0.43
CA ILE A 26 14.50 -3.90 -0.99
C ILE A 26 14.19 -3.96 -2.49
N SER A 27 14.90 -4.82 -3.24
CA SER A 27 14.71 -4.95 -4.69
C SER A 27 13.31 -5.48 -5.03
N SER A 28 12.79 -6.44 -4.24
CA SER A 28 11.41 -6.93 -4.38
C SER A 28 10.38 -5.81 -4.21
N LYS A 29 10.56 -4.91 -3.24
CA LYS A 29 9.66 -3.75 -3.07
C LYS A 29 9.80 -2.71 -4.17
N ILE A 30 11.01 -2.47 -4.69
CA ILE A 30 11.19 -1.60 -5.86
C ILE A 30 10.43 -2.17 -7.06
N GLN A 31 10.61 -3.45 -7.37
CA GLN A 31 9.97 -4.10 -8.50
C GLN A 31 8.44 -4.07 -8.39
N PHE A 32 7.89 -4.35 -7.21
CA PHE A 32 6.47 -4.26 -6.95
C PHE A 32 5.91 -2.86 -7.28
N ASN A 33 6.58 -1.80 -6.81
CA ASN A 33 6.13 -0.42 -7.06
C ASN A 33 6.25 -0.02 -8.54
N GLN A 34 7.31 -0.47 -9.22
CA GLN A 34 7.48 -0.23 -10.65
C GLN A 34 6.38 -0.90 -11.48
N MET A 35 6.05 -2.16 -11.16
CA MET A 35 4.97 -2.89 -11.83
C MET A 35 3.60 -2.25 -11.56
N ALA A 36 3.36 -1.79 -10.33
CA ALA A 36 2.12 -1.08 -9.98
C ALA A 36 1.99 0.23 -10.75
N ALA A 37 3.06 1.02 -10.84
CA ALA A 37 3.10 2.25 -11.64
C ALA A 37 2.80 1.98 -13.12
N PHE A 38 3.46 0.98 -13.69
CA PHE A 38 3.26 0.59 -15.09
C PHE A 38 1.80 0.17 -15.36
N SER A 39 1.24 -0.68 -14.50
CA SER A 39 -0.15 -1.14 -14.61
C SER A 39 -1.17 0.00 -14.53
N LEU A 40 -0.88 1.05 -13.76
CA LEU A 40 -1.73 2.23 -13.63
C LEU A 40 -1.61 3.17 -14.84
N GLN A 41 -0.40 3.36 -15.37
CA GLN A 41 -0.15 4.16 -16.57
C GLN A 41 -0.88 3.61 -17.80
N GLU A 42 -0.97 2.28 -17.93
CA GLU A 42 -1.66 1.67 -19.07
C GLU A 42 -3.20 1.82 -19.03
N ARG A 43 -3.79 2.08 -17.85
CA ARG A 43 -5.25 1.94 -17.66
C ARG A 43 -6.03 3.25 -17.62
N GLN A 44 -5.43 4.42 -17.36
CA GLN A 44 -6.01 5.79 -17.43
C GLN A 44 -5.05 6.80 -16.77
N ASN A 45 -5.37 8.11 -16.79
CA ASN A 45 -4.67 9.24 -16.13
C ASN A 45 -4.55 9.11 -14.59
N ALA A 46 -4.05 7.98 -14.10
CA ALA A 46 -3.78 7.74 -12.70
C ALA A 46 -2.48 8.45 -12.31
N ASP A 47 -2.53 9.20 -11.20
CA ASP A 47 -1.35 9.82 -10.63
C ASP A 47 -0.39 8.74 -10.10
N VAL A 48 0.67 8.50 -10.85
CA VAL A 48 1.73 7.54 -10.51
C VAL A 48 2.91 8.19 -9.79
N THR A 49 2.83 9.48 -9.46
CA THR A 49 3.88 10.25 -8.78
C THR A 49 4.30 9.58 -7.47
N HIS A 50 3.32 9.10 -6.70
CA HIS A 50 3.58 8.40 -5.43
C HIS A 50 4.42 7.13 -5.61
N HIS A 51 4.18 6.35 -6.67
CA HIS A 51 4.95 5.13 -6.92
C HIS A 51 6.40 5.45 -7.33
N TYR A 52 6.60 6.48 -8.16
CA TYR A 52 7.95 6.90 -8.56
C TYR A 52 8.75 7.51 -7.41
N GLN A 53 8.12 8.34 -6.58
CA GLN A 53 8.74 8.86 -5.35
C GLN A 53 9.17 7.70 -4.45
N ARG A 54 8.29 6.71 -4.26
CA ARG A 54 8.62 5.55 -3.43
C ARG A 54 9.76 4.72 -3.99
N VAL A 55 9.85 4.56 -5.31
CA VAL A 55 10.98 3.88 -5.96
C VAL A 55 12.29 4.65 -5.73
N ALA A 56 12.27 5.98 -5.80
CA ALA A 56 13.46 6.80 -5.55
C ALA A 56 13.94 6.66 -4.09
N GLU A 57 13.03 6.75 -3.11
CA GLU A 57 13.34 6.54 -1.69
C GLU A 57 13.97 5.17 -1.45
N LEU A 58 13.40 4.11 -2.02
CA LEU A 58 13.91 2.74 -1.85
C LEU A 58 15.29 2.55 -2.49
N ARG A 59 15.62 3.29 -3.56
CA ARG A 59 16.96 3.30 -4.13
C ARG A 59 17.96 3.98 -3.20
N THR A 60 17.60 5.12 -2.60
CA THR A 60 18.45 5.78 -1.60
C THR A 60 18.68 4.88 -0.38
N VAL A 61 17.65 4.18 0.09
CA VAL A 61 17.79 3.20 1.19
C VAL A 61 18.72 2.05 0.77
N LYS A 62 18.59 1.55 -0.45
CA LYS A 62 19.47 0.49 -0.98
C LYS A 62 20.94 0.91 -0.93
N ASP A 63 21.24 2.12 -1.37
CA ASP A 63 22.61 2.65 -1.41
C ASP A 63 23.17 2.82 0.02
N ALA A 64 22.39 3.40 0.93
CA ALA A 64 22.80 3.53 2.33
C ALA A 64 23.04 2.17 3.02
N VAL A 65 22.22 1.16 2.73
CA VAL A 65 22.41 -0.20 3.25
C VAL A 65 23.70 -0.82 2.70
N LEU A 66 24.00 -0.63 1.42
CA LEU A 66 25.24 -1.10 0.81
C LEU A 66 26.47 -0.47 1.48
N ASP A 67 26.42 0.83 1.77
CA ASP A 67 27.53 1.54 2.43
C ASP A 67 27.81 0.97 3.83
N ILE A 68 26.77 0.71 4.62
CA ILE A 68 26.90 0.10 5.96
C ILE A 68 27.48 -1.32 5.86
N ILE A 69 27.02 -2.12 4.91
CA ILE A 69 27.52 -3.49 4.71
C ILE A 69 28.99 -3.48 4.27
N ASN A 70 29.36 -2.57 3.37
CA ASN A 70 30.74 -2.44 2.89
C ASN A 70 31.67 -1.99 4.02
N LEU A 71 31.22 -1.07 4.87
CA LEU A 71 31.95 -0.67 6.08
C LEU A 71 32.17 -1.87 7.01
N ALA A 72 31.10 -2.62 7.31
CA ALA A 72 31.20 -3.81 8.16
C ALA A 72 32.15 -4.86 7.58
N ALA A 73 32.12 -5.07 6.25
CA ALA A 73 33.05 -5.97 5.58
C ALA A 73 34.51 -5.49 5.66
N ALA A 74 34.75 -4.19 5.52
CA ALA A 74 36.09 -3.60 5.58
C ALA A 74 36.68 -3.65 6.99
N GLU A 75 35.84 -3.50 8.01
CA GLU A 75 36.25 -3.42 9.41
C GLU A 75 36.14 -4.76 10.17
N GLY A 76 35.63 -5.81 9.50
CA GLY A 76 35.50 -7.15 10.07
C GLY A 76 34.34 -7.30 11.07
N TYR A 77 33.30 -6.47 10.94
CA TYR A 77 32.09 -6.55 11.74
C TYR A 77 31.05 -7.52 11.17
N GLU A 78 30.28 -8.12 12.05
CA GLU A 78 29.00 -8.74 11.73
C GLU A 78 27.86 -7.72 11.93
N LEU A 79 26.74 -7.93 11.25
CA LEU A 79 25.59 -7.03 11.30
C LEU A 79 24.46 -7.69 12.07
N ASN A 80 24.08 -7.08 13.20
CA ASN A 80 22.81 -7.41 13.86
C ASN A 80 21.67 -6.69 13.14
N ILE A 81 20.75 -7.45 12.54
CA ILE A 81 19.67 -6.93 11.71
C ILE A 81 18.34 -7.37 12.31
N THR A 82 17.51 -6.38 12.63
CA THR A 82 16.12 -6.59 13.02
C THR A 82 15.19 -5.84 12.08
N GLY A 83 14.09 -6.47 11.71
CA GLY A 83 13.09 -5.88 10.83
C GLY A 83 11.70 -6.33 11.24
N ASP A 84 10.84 -5.38 11.57
CA ASP A 84 9.47 -5.62 12.01
C ASP A 84 8.47 -4.99 11.03
N PHE A 85 7.28 -5.59 10.91
CA PHE A 85 6.14 -4.91 10.31
C PHE A 85 4.94 -4.95 11.26
N SER A 86 4.20 -3.85 11.28
CA SER A 86 2.98 -3.71 12.07
C SER A 86 1.76 -3.64 11.17
N ILE A 87 0.70 -4.35 11.54
CA ILE A 87 -0.61 -4.30 10.89
C ILE A 87 -1.59 -3.56 11.80
N SER A 88 -2.25 -2.55 11.25
CA SER A 88 -3.35 -1.82 11.88
C SER A 88 -4.57 -1.81 10.95
N LEU A 89 -5.76 -2.11 11.49
CA LEU A 89 -7.01 -2.00 10.75
C LEU A 89 -7.43 -0.54 10.63
N VAL A 90 -7.72 -0.09 9.40
CA VAL A 90 -8.27 1.24 9.12
C VAL A 90 -9.68 1.08 8.53
N PRO A 91 -10.66 1.94 8.89
CA PRO A 91 -11.99 1.91 8.27
C PRO A 91 -11.89 2.05 6.75
N GLY A 92 -12.57 1.16 6.02
CA GLY A 92 -12.63 1.21 4.56
C GLY A 92 -13.44 2.43 4.10
N LYS A 93 -12.98 3.12 3.06
CA LYS A 93 -13.74 4.17 2.37
C LYS A 93 -14.83 3.55 1.48
N ASN A 94 -15.77 2.83 2.07
CA ASN A 94 -16.99 2.48 1.36
C ASN A 94 -18.02 3.55 1.71
N GLU A 95 -18.22 4.52 0.80
CA GLU A 95 -19.48 5.27 0.77
C GLU A 95 -20.59 4.24 0.58
N VAL A 96 -21.30 3.94 1.66
CA VAL A 96 -22.60 3.29 1.55
C VAL A 96 -23.47 4.31 0.83
N ALA A 97 -23.69 4.10 -0.47
CA ALA A 97 -24.68 4.84 -1.22
C ALA A 97 -26.00 4.78 -0.43
N GLU A 98 -26.47 5.96 -0.03
CA GLU A 98 -27.73 6.14 0.68
C GLU A 98 -28.83 5.37 -0.07
N PRO A 99 -29.65 4.54 0.60
CA PRO A 99 -30.69 3.80 -0.09
C PRO A 99 -31.62 4.80 -0.78
N ALA A 100 -31.72 4.67 -2.11
CA ALA A 100 -32.54 5.55 -2.94
C ALA A 100 -33.94 5.73 -2.32
N PRO A 101 -34.47 6.97 -2.24
CA PRO A 101 -35.73 7.23 -1.58
C PRO A 101 -36.84 6.38 -2.21
N ALA A 102 -37.60 5.70 -1.37
CA ALA A 102 -38.72 4.85 -1.78
C ALA A 102 -39.62 5.64 -2.74
N ARG A 103 -39.87 5.08 -3.94
CA ARG A 103 -40.86 5.62 -4.87
C ARG A 103 -42.18 5.73 -4.13
N GLN A 104 -42.63 6.95 -3.83
CA GLN A 104 -44.01 7.18 -3.43
C GLN A 104 -44.88 6.77 -4.61
N LEU A 105 -45.60 5.65 -4.47
CA LEU A 105 -46.65 5.30 -5.42
C LEU A 105 -47.61 6.49 -5.49
N GLY A 106 -47.73 7.07 -6.68
CA GLY A 106 -48.67 8.14 -6.94
C GLY A 106 -50.08 7.71 -6.54
N GLN A 107 -50.63 8.35 -5.53
CA GLN A 107 -52.06 8.40 -5.32
C GLN A 107 -52.60 9.59 -6.12
N ASN A 108 -53.12 9.31 -7.31
CA ASN A 108 -54.39 9.87 -7.78
C ASN A 108 -54.80 9.23 -9.11
N PRO A 109 -56.06 8.80 -9.20
CA PRO A 109 -56.90 9.47 -10.19
C PRO A 109 -58.15 10.05 -9.53
N SER A 110 -58.28 11.36 -9.71
CA SER A 110 -59.48 12.16 -9.57
C SER A 110 -60.66 11.56 -10.34
N GLU A 111 -61.70 11.16 -9.63
CA GLU A 111 -63.06 10.99 -10.18
C GLU A 111 -63.74 12.36 -10.26
N PRO A 112 -64.40 12.72 -11.38
CA PRO A 112 -65.41 13.75 -11.39
C PRO A 112 -66.79 13.11 -11.56
N GLU A 113 -67.48 12.84 -10.46
CA GLU A 113 -68.94 12.75 -10.48
C GLU A 113 -69.50 14.15 -10.22
N HIS A 114 -70.13 14.75 -11.24
CA HIS A 114 -71.37 15.52 -11.17
C HIS A 114 -71.58 16.24 -12.51
N TYR A 115 -72.47 15.70 -13.35
CA TYR A 115 -73.26 16.49 -14.29
C TYR A 115 -74.72 16.26 -13.92
N LEU A 116 -75.35 17.31 -13.37
CA LEU A 116 -76.81 17.46 -13.32
C LEU A 116 -77.22 18.28 -14.54
N ALA A 117 -78.04 17.69 -15.40
CA ALA A 117 -79.03 18.37 -16.24
C ALA A 117 -80.11 17.35 -16.63
#